data_AF-A0A1A8GZ52-F1
#
_entry.id   AF-A0A1A8GZ52-F1
#
_cell.length_a   1.000
_cell.length_b   1.000
_cell.length_c   1.000
_cell.angle_alpha   90.00
_cell.angle_beta   90.00
_cell.angle_gamma   90.00
#
_symmetry.space_group_name_H-M   'P 1'
#
loop_
_entity.id
_entity.type
_entity.pdbx_description
1 polymer ?
#
loop_
_entity_poly.entity_id
_entity_poly.type
_entity_poly.pdbx_seq_one_letter_code
_entity_poly.pdbx_strand_id
1 'polypeptide(L)'
;MTSLEYNASKISVELKQLTFREHQLEDRKKILCVFRELRKRADFEHTEEAAATEDEIEGINKDLKQISEKKAELQKTYEEILVSKDQKKIDDKESQAGFDEDDS
;
A
#
# COMPACT_ATOMS: atom_id res chain seq x y z
N MET A 1 3.55 17.70 17.49
CA MET A 1 3.49 16.44 16.73
C MET A 1 4.73 15.66 17.08
N THR A 2 4.58 14.45 17.64
CA THR A 2 5.74 13.61 17.96
C THR A 2 6.36 13.02 16.69
N SER A 3 7.63 12.60 16.73
CA SER A 3 8.28 11.92 15.61
C SER A 3 7.49 10.69 15.14
N LEU A 4 6.87 9.98 16.09
CA LEU A 4 6.05 8.80 15.84
C LEU A 4 4.76 9.12 15.06
N GLU A 5 4.08 10.21 15.41
CA GLU A 5 2.87 10.69 14.72
C GLU A 5 3.17 11.16 13.29
N TYR A 6 4.31 11.82 13.10
CA TYR A 6 4.77 12.22 11.78
C TYR A 6 5.03 10.99 10.89
N ASN A 7 5.71 9.97 11.41
CA ASN A 7 5.98 8.73 10.68
C ASN A 7 4.70 7.97 10.33
N ALA A 8 3.76 7.85 11.28
CA ALA A 8 2.46 7.23 11.02
C ALA A 8 1.67 7.98 9.94
N SER A 9 1.68 9.31 9.97
CA SER A 9 1.03 10.14 8.95
C SER A 9 1.65 9.94 7.57
N LYS A 10 2.99 9.89 7.48
CA LYS A 10 3.72 9.64 6.23
C LYS A 10 3.36 8.27 5.63
N ILE A 11 3.37 7.22 6.44
CA ILE A 11 3.01 5.86 5.98
C ILE A 11 1.56 5.82 5.49
N SER A 12 0.63 6.50 6.18
CA SER A 12 -0.78 6.57 5.75
C SER A 12 -0.94 7.23 4.38
N VAL A 13 -0.20 8.32 4.12
CA VAL A 13 -0.22 8.99 2.80
C VAL A 13 0.34 8.05 1.73
N GLU A 14 1.44 7.37 2.01
CA GLU A 14 2.06 6.44 1.06
C GLU A 14 1.14 5.25 0.73
N LEU A 15 0.47 4.67 1.73
CA LEU A 15 -0.53 3.61 1.52
C LEU A 15 -1.70 4.07 0.63
N LYS A 16 -2.17 5.30 0.81
CA LYS A 16 -3.22 5.88 -0.05
C LYS A 16 -2.74 6.05 -1.49
N GLN A 17 -1.51 6.55 -1.67
CA GLN A 17 -0.92 6.71 -3.00
C GLN A 17 -0.72 5.37 -3.71
N LEU A 18 -0.24 4.36 -2.99
CA LEU A 18 -0.09 3.00 -3.52
C LEU A 18 -1.43 2.39 -3.92
N THR A 19 -2.45 2.56 -3.07
CA THR A 19 -3.81 2.10 -3.38
C THR A 19 -4.36 2.80 -4.62
N PHE A 20 -4.17 4.11 -4.75
CA PHE A 20 -4.59 4.84 -5.95
C PHE A 20 -3.86 4.33 -7.21
N ARG A 21 -2.54 4.11 -7.13
CA ARG A 21 -1.73 3.60 -8.24
C ARG A 21 -2.15 2.17 -8.64
N GLU A 22 -2.45 1.31 -7.68
CA GLU A 22 -2.97 -0.04 -7.90
C GLU A 22 -4.25 -0.01 -8.76
N HIS A 23 -5.23 0.82 -8.39
CA HIS A 23 -6.47 0.96 -9.15
C HIS A 23 -6.22 1.47 -10.59
N GLN A 24 -5.31 2.43 -10.77
CA GLN A 24 -4.96 2.93 -12.11
C GLN A 24 -4.37 1.82 -13.00
N LEU A 25 -3.51 0.97 -12.44
CA LEU A 25 -2.90 -0.14 -13.15
C LEU A 25 -3.94 -1.21 -13.51
N GLU A 26 -4.85 -1.52 -12.58
CA GLU A 26 -5.96 -2.44 -12.85
C GLU A 26 -6.86 -1.94 -13.97
N ASP A 27 -7.21 -0.65 -13.96
CA ASP A 27 -8.05 -0.05 -15.00
C ASP A 27 -7.34 -0.04 -16.35
N ARG A 28 -6.03 0.29 -16.38
CA ARG A 28 -5.22 0.18 -17.60
C ARG A 28 -5.20 -1.25 -18.14
N LYS A 29 -5.01 -2.25 -17.27
CA LYS A 29 -5.02 -3.66 -17.63
C LYS A 29 -6.37 -4.10 -18.21
N LYS A 30 -7.49 -3.66 -17.62
CA LYS A 30 -8.83 -3.94 -18.17
C LYS A 30 -8.96 -3.44 -19.61
N ILE A 31 -8.50 -2.22 -19.89
CA ILE A 31 -8.51 -1.63 -21.24
C ILE A 31 -7.66 -2.46 -22.21
N LEU A 32 -6.46 -2.86 -21.81
CA LEU A 32 -5.58 -3.70 -22.62
C LEU A 32 -6.21 -5.07 -22.93
N CYS A 33 -6.86 -5.69 -21.95
CA CYS A 33 -7.62 -6.92 -22.16
C CYS A 33 -8.74 -6.74 -23.18
N VAL A 34 -9.45 -5.61 -23.16
CA VAL A 34 -10.47 -5.30 -24.18
C VAL A 34 -9.84 -5.23 -25.58
N PHE A 35 -8.71 -4.54 -25.74
CA PHE A 35 -8.02 -4.47 -27.03
C PHE A 35 -7.53 -5.84 -27.52
N ARG A 36 -7.02 -6.67 -26.62
CA ARG A 36 -6.65 -8.05 -26.93
C ARG A 36 -7.82 -8.85 -27.48
N GLU A 37 -8.98 -8.80 -26.81
CA GLU A 37 -10.18 -9.51 -27.26
C GLU A 37 -10.71 -8.98 -28.60
N LEU A 38 -10.64 -7.66 -28.83
CA LEU A 38 -11.02 -7.06 -30.11
C LEU A 38 -10.10 -7.54 -31.25
N ARG A 39 -8.78 -7.57 -31.02
CA ARG A 39 -7.81 -8.08 -31.99
C ARG A 39 -8.03 -9.55 -32.32
N LYS A 40 -8.27 -10.37 -31.30
CA LYS A 40 -8.63 -11.78 -31.44
C LYS A 40 -9.84 -11.98 -32.35
N ARG A 41 -10.92 -11.22 -32.13
CA ARG A 41 -12.14 -11.31 -32.95
C ARG A 41 -11.95 -10.85 -34.39
N ALA A 42 -10.91 -10.07 -34.65
CA ALA A 42 -10.59 -9.56 -35.97
C ALA A 42 -9.43 -10.33 -36.64
N ASP A 43 -8.95 -11.42 -36.03
CA ASP A 43 -7.79 -12.23 -36.49
C ASP A 43 -6.47 -11.44 -36.63
N PHE A 44 -6.27 -10.41 -35.79
CA PHE A 44 -5.05 -9.58 -35.74
C PHE A 44 -4.14 -9.89 -34.53
N GLU A 45 -4.02 -11.17 -34.14
CA GLU A 45 -3.24 -11.57 -32.95
C GLU A 45 -1.72 -11.52 -33.13
N HIS A 46 -1.23 -11.53 -34.38
CA HIS A 46 0.20 -11.64 -34.69
C HIS A 46 0.86 -10.33 -35.10
N THR A 47 0.37 -9.20 -34.59
CA THR A 47 0.94 -7.88 -34.85
C THR A 47 1.94 -7.46 -33.76
N GLU A 48 2.84 -6.54 -34.10
CA GLU A 48 3.76 -5.91 -33.13
C GLU A 48 2.99 -5.24 -31.98
N GLU A 49 1.86 -4.58 -32.29
CA GLU A 49 0.97 -3.99 -31.29
C GLU A 49 0.39 -5.04 -30.33
N ALA A 50 0.11 -6.25 -30.83
CA ALA A 50 -0.38 -7.33 -29.99
C ALA A 50 0.70 -7.83 -29.01
N ALA A 51 1.93 -8.00 -29.49
CA ALA A 51 3.07 -8.34 -28.63
C ALA A 51 3.31 -7.25 -27.56
N ALA A 52 3.36 -5.98 -27.97
CA ALA A 52 3.55 -4.86 -27.04
C ALA A 52 2.44 -4.78 -25.97
N THR A 53 1.21 -5.16 -26.31
CA THR A 53 0.11 -5.23 -25.35
C THR A 53 0.31 -6.34 -24.31
N GLU A 54 0.78 -7.53 -24.72
CA GLU A 54 1.08 -8.59 -23.75
C GLU A 54 2.24 -8.21 -22.85
N ASP A 55 3.30 -7.61 -23.40
CA ASP A 55 4.44 -7.10 -22.63
C ASP A 55 3.99 -6.05 -21.59
N GLU A 56 3.08 -5.15 -21.97
CA GLU A 56 2.52 -4.16 -21.04
C GLU A 56 1.65 -4.82 -19.96
N ILE A 57 0.83 -5.82 -20.30
CA ILE A 57 0.03 -6.57 -19.33
C ILE A 57 0.94 -7.30 -18.32
N GLU A 58 2.03 -7.91 -18.79
CA GLU A 58 3.02 -8.57 -17.92
C GLU A 58 3.71 -7.56 -17.00
N GLY A 59 4.14 -6.42 -17.55
CA GLY A 59 4.70 -5.31 -16.78
C GLY A 59 3.76 -4.83 -15.68
N ILE A 60 2.47 -4.63 -16.01
CA ILE A 60 1.45 -4.25 -15.03
C ILE A 60 1.30 -5.32 -13.93
N ASN A 61 1.31 -6.61 -14.28
CA ASN A 61 1.22 -7.67 -13.27
C ASN A 61 2.40 -7.65 -12.30
N LYS A 62 3.61 -7.37 -12.80
CA LYS A 62 4.80 -7.22 -11.97
C LYS A 62 4.69 -6.01 -11.04
N ASP A 63 4.26 -4.86 -11.57
CA ASP A 63 4.07 -3.64 -10.78
C ASP A 63 3.02 -3.82 -9.68
N LEU A 64 1.89 -4.48 -9.99
CA LEU A 64 0.84 -4.80 -9.02
C LEU A 64 1.37 -5.69 -7.89
N LYS A 65 2.20 -6.69 -8.22
CA LYS A 65 2.84 -7.54 -7.21
C LYS A 65 3.75 -6.73 -6.28
N GLN A 66 4.60 -5.86 -6.85
CA GLN A 66 5.49 -4.99 -6.06
C GLN A 66 4.70 -4.03 -5.16
N ILE A 67 3.59 -3.47 -5.66
CA ILE A 67 2.70 -2.63 -4.85
C ILE A 67 2.10 -3.42 -3.69
N SER A 68 1.65 -4.66 -3.93
CA SER A 68 1.10 -5.53 -2.89
C SER A 68 2.12 -5.82 -1.79
N GLU A 69 3.34 -6.20 -2.16
CA GLU A 69 4.45 -6.45 -1.23
C GLU A 69 4.76 -5.21 -0.39
N LYS A 70 4.92 -4.06 -1.06
CA LYS A 70 5.22 -2.78 -0.39
C LYS A 70 4.09 -2.32 0.54
N LYS A 71 2.82 -2.52 0.15
CA LYS A 71 1.67 -2.23 1.02
C LYS A 71 1.70 -3.09 2.27
N ALA A 72 2.00 -4.39 2.15
CA ALA A 72 2.09 -5.29 3.29
C ALA A 72 3.20 -4.88 4.27
N GLU A 73 4.38 -4.53 3.76
CA GLU A 73 5.51 -4.02 4.57
C GLU A 73 5.17 -2.71 5.31
N LEU A 74 4.57 -1.75 4.60
CA LEU A 74 4.16 -0.47 5.18
C LEU A 74 3.05 -0.65 6.22
N GLN A 75 2.11 -1.56 5.97
CA GLN A 75 1.01 -1.82 6.89
C GLN A 75 1.51 -2.47 8.18
N LYS A 76 2.43 -3.43 8.08
CA LYS A 76 3.13 -3.98 9.25
C LYS A 76 3.86 -2.90 10.05
N THR A 77 4.61 -2.04 9.37
CA THR A 77 5.34 -0.93 10.02
C THR A 77 4.37 0.05 10.71
N TYR A 78 3.22 0.32 10.09
CA TYR A 78 2.18 1.18 10.65
C TYR A 78 1.58 0.58 11.94
N GLU A 79 1.28 -0.71 11.94
CA GLU A 79 0.76 -1.44 13.10
C GLU A 79 1.78 -1.47 14.26
N GLU A 80 3.06 -1.72 13.97
CA GLU A 80 4.14 -1.67 14.97
C GLU A 80 4.26 -0.30 15.64
N ILE A 81 4.08 0.78 14.87
CA ILE A 81 4.05 2.15 15.38
C ILE A 81 2.85 2.37 16.31
N LEU A 82 1.67 1.85 15.97
CA LEU A 82 0.47 1.98 16.80
C LEU A 82 0.62 1.23 18.13
N VAL A 83 1.10 -0.01 18.10
CA VAL A 83 1.38 -0.80 19.31
C VAL A 83 2.38 -0.09 20.22
N SER A 84 3.47 0.44 19.64
CA SER A 84 4.49 1.19 20.40
C SER A 84 3.91 2.46 21.04
N LYS A 85 2.95 3.13 20.37
CA LYS A 85 2.27 4.31 20.90
C LYS A 85 1.39 3.95 22.10
N ASP A 86 0.74 2.80 22.07
CA ASP A 86 -0.15 2.37 23.15
C ASP A 86 0.61 1.84 24.37
N GLN A 87 1.74 1.15 24.17
CA GLN A 87 2.63 0.78 25.28
C GLN A 87 3.17 2.00 26.03
N LYS A 88 3.62 3.03 25.30
CA LYS A 88 4.14 4.26 25.91
C LYS A 88 3.10 4.99 26.77
N LYS A 89 1.82 4.96 26.37
CA LYS A 89 0.72 5.56 27.16
C LYS A 89 0.42 4.78 28.45
N ILE A 90 0.71 3.47 28.48
CA ILE A 90 0.52 2.62 29.66
C ILE A 90 1.64 2.93 30.66
N ASP A 91 2.89 2.94 30.20
CA ASP A 91 4.07 3.25 31.01
C ASP A 91 4.00 4.66 31.62
N ASP A 92 3.53 5.66 30.85
CA ASP A 92 3.34 7.04 31.32
C ASP A 92 2.26 7.13 32.43
N LYS A 93 1.21 6.28 32.39
CA LYS A 93 0.15 6.27 33.41
C LYS A 93 0.57 5.56 34.70
N GLU A 94 1.31 4.47 34.60
CA GLU A 94 1.86 3.78 35.79
C GLU A 94 2.88 4.65 36.52
N SER A 95 3.70 5.39 35.78
CA SER A 95 4.67 6.34 36.35
C SER A 95 4.01 7.52 37.10
N GLN A 96 2.76 7.86 36.76
CA GLN A 96 2.03 8.98 37.35
C GLN A 96 1.16 8.57 38.55
N ALA A 97 0.81 7.29 38.67
CA ALA A 97 0.03 6.74 39.80
C ALA A 97 0.87 6.46 41.05
N GLY A 98 2.20 6.45 40.95
CA GLY A 98 3.12 6.13 42.06
C GLY A 98 3.53 7.30 42.96
N PHE A 99 2.87 8.46 42.89
CA PHE A 99 3.29 9.67 43.63
C PHE A 99 2.26 10.24 44.63
N ASP A 100 1.10 9.59 44.81
CA ASP A 100 0.01 10.12 45.66
C ASP A 100 -0.29 9.30 46.94
N GLU A 101 0.60 8.40 47.35
CA GLU A 101 0.50 7.68 48.64
C GLU A 101 1.77 7.87 49.48
N ASP A 102 1.98 9.07 50.03
CA ASP A 102 2.64 9.27 51.34
C ASP A 102 2.68 10.78 51.66
N ASP A 103 1.66 11.28 52.35
CA ASP A 103 1.81 12.32 53.37
C ASP A 103 0.60 12.25 54.31
N SER A 104 0.86 11.71 55.52
CA SER A 104 -0.07 11.63 56.66
C SER A 104 -0.23 12.97 57.37
#